data_AF-A0A453RBT0-F1
#
_entry.id   AF-A0A453RBT0-F1
#
_cell.length_a   1.000
_cell.length_b   1.000
_cell.length_c   1.000
_cell.angle_alpha   90.00
_cell.angle_beta   90.00
_cell.angle_gamma   90.00
#
_symmetry.space_group_name_H-M   'P 1'
#
loop_
_entity.id
_entity.type
_entity.pdbx_description
1 polymer ?
#
loop_
_entity_poly.entity_id
_entity_poly.type
_entity_poly.pdbx_seq_one_letter_code
_entity_poly.pdbx_strand_id
1 'polypeptide(L)'
;MAAAATRRAASSLASRCLLSRPAASPAAVPSALRRADGARGLLPGLLQRFGTAAAAEEPISPSVQVGETQLLINGKFVDAASGKTFPTVDPRTGEVIARVAEGDAEDVDRAVVAARKAFDEGPWPRMTAYERSRILLRFADLIEKHNDDIAALETWDNGKPYEQAAHIEVPMLARLMRYYAGWTDKIHGLIVPADGPHHVQVLHEPIGVVGQIIPWNFPLLMYGWKVGPALACGNTIVLKTAEQTPLSALYVSKLLHEAGLPEGVLNIVSGFGPTAGAALASHMDVDKIAFTGSTDTGKVILELSARSNLKPVTLELGGKSPFIVMDDADIDQAVELAHFALFFNQVCIGIYVKINMILDKVYSTTSFFLSLNTFISIVNL
;
A
#
# COMPACT_ATOMS: atom_id res chain seq x y z
N MET A 1 69.33 9.99 -19.50
CA MET A 1 69.13 11.40 -19.89
C MET A 1 67.72 11.78 -19.44
N ALA A 2 67.50 12.24 -18.20
CA ALA A 2 67.68 13.63 -17.70
C ALA A 2 66.88 14.64 -18.56
N ALA A 3 65.94 15.47 -18.08
CA ALA A 3 65.54 15.95 -16.75
C ALA A 3 64.02 16.32 -16.82
N ALA A 4 63.14 16.13 -15.85
CA ALA A 4 63.07 16.64 -14.47
C ALA A 4 63.12 18.18 -14.34
N ALA A 5 61.96 18.82 -14.17
CA ALA A 5 61.84 20.13 -13.55
C ALA A 5 60.66 20.14 -12.56
N THR A 6 61.07 20.10 -11.29
CA THR A 6 60.32 20.14 -10.04
C THR A 6 59.89 21.56 -9.71
N ARG A 7 58.72 21.76 -9.08
CA ARG A 7 58.57 22.69 -7.94
C ARG A 7 57.57 22.14 -6.92
N ARG A 8 58.15 21.64 -5.83
CA ARG A 8 57.66 21.54 -4.42
C ARG A 8 57.21 22.93 -3.91
N ALA A 9 56.53 23.14 -2.79
CA ALA A 9 55.86 22.35 -1.74
C ALA A 9 55.25 23.36 -0.72
N ALA A 10 54.35 22.86 0.14
CA ALA A 10 54.06 23.24 1.56
C ALA A 10 52.53 23.23 1.80
N SER A 11 51.92 22.26 2.49
CA SER A 11 51.89 22.01 3.95
C SER A 11 51.41 23.25 4.73
N SER A 12 50.42 23.26 5.63
CA SER A 12 49.83 22.23 6.50
C SER A 12 48.67 22.83 7.32
N LEU A 13 47.95 21.96 8.04
CA LEU A 13 47.26 22.19 9.33
C LEU A 13 45.90 22.93 9.40
N ALA A 14 44.88 22.10 9.71
CA ALA A 14 43.92 22.23 10.81
C ALA A 14 43.43 23.63 11.24
N SER A 15 42.10 23.81 11.23
CA SER A 15 41.33 24.11 12.45
C SER A 15 39.82 24.08 12.22
N ARG A 16 39.13 23.47 13.18
CA ARG A 16 37.70 23.58 13.44
C ARG A 16 37.34 25.06 13.62
N CYS A 17 36.22 25.50 13.04
CA CYS A 17 35.63 26.78 13.38
C CYS A 17 34.19 26.56 13.86
N LEU A 18 34.05 26.60 15.18
CA LEU A 18 32.82 26.86 15.92
C LEU A 18 32.73 28.38 16.13
N LEU A 19 31.61 28.99 15.73
CA LEU A 19 31.17 30.33 16.12
C LEU A 19 29.64 30.23 16.27
N SER A 20 29.05 30.14 17.47
CA SER A 20 28.88 31.12 18.56
C SER A 20 27.64 32.02 18.40
N ARG A 21 26.69 31.89 19.35
CA ARG A 21 25.84 32.90 20.04
C ARG A 21 24.59 32.25 20.67
N PRO A 22 23.93 32.84 21.69
CA PRO A 22 24.39 32.88 23.08
C PRO A 22 23.35 32.29 24.06
N ALA A 23 23.79 32.09 25.30
CA ALA A 23 22.98 31.66 26.43
C ALA A 23 21.96 32.73 26.90
N ALA A 24 20.76 32.30 27.27
CA ALA A 24 19.84 33.04 28.12
C ALA A 24 19.67 32.28 29.44
N SER A 25 20.03 32.92 30.55
CA SER A 25 19.84 32.43 31.93
C SER A 25 18.43 32.74 32.44
N PRO A 26 17.97 32.04 33.50
CA PRO A 26 16.59 32.07 33.97
C PRO A 26 16.34 33.23 34.95
N ALA A 27 15.14 33.81 34.90
CA ALA A 27 14.63 34.67 35.96
C ALA A 27 14.01 33.80 37.07
N ALA A 28 14.25 34.20 38.31
CA ALA A 28 13.97 33.44 39.51
C ALA A 28 12.97 34.16 40.44
N VAL A 29 12.36 33.35 41.33
CA VAL A 29 11.85 33.67 42.69
C VAL A 29 10.42 34.28 42.77
N PRO A 30 9.59 34.03 43.83
CA PRO A 30 9.84 33.30 45.08
C PRO A 30 8.87 32.17 45.46
N SER A 31 9.45 31.22 46.19
CA SER A 31 8.80 30.45 47.25
C SER A 31 8.50 31.31 48.48
N ALA A 32 7.30 31.19 49.05
CA ALA A 32 7.07 31.48 50.46
C ALA A 32 5.95 30.60 51.05
N LEU A 33 6.33 29.90 52.12
CA LEU A 33 5.57 29.48 53.30
C LEU A 33 5.27 27.98 53.49
N ARG A 34 5.89 27.49 54.57
CA ARG A 34 5.81 26.19 55.24
C ARG A 34 4.72 26.22 56.33
N ARG A 35 4.24 25.00 56.64
CA ARG A 35 3.64 24.50 57.91
C ARG A 35 2.22 24.98 58.25
N ALA A 36 1.33 24.19 58.85
CA ALA A 36 1.29 22.78 59.25
C ALA A 36 -0.17 22.41 59.62
N ASP A 37 -0.44 21.10 59.66
CA ASP A 37 -1.46 20.38 60.44
C ASP A 37 -2.96 20.57 60.17
N GLY A 38 -3.59 19.45 59.78
CA GLY A 38 -5.04 19.26 59.79
C GLY A 38 -5.42 17.87 59.27
N ALA A 39 -5.93 17.02 60.13
CA ALA A 39 -6.02 15.58 59.98
C ALA A 39 -7.20 15.06 59.13
N ARG A 40 -6.98 13.86 58.56
CA ARG A 40 -7.89 12.70 58.37
C ARG A 40 -9.29 12.93 57.76
N GLY A 41 -9.49 12.28 56.61
CA GLY A 41 -10.81 11.84 56.13
C GLY A 41 -10.69 10.90 54.92
N LEU A 42 -10.76 9.60 55.17
CA LEU A 42 -10.80 8.52 54.16
C LEU A 42 -12.11 8.58 53.34
N LEU A 43 -12.03 8.46 52.02
CA LEU A 43 -13.14 8.02 51.17
C LEU A 43 -12.68 6.83 50.30
N PRO A 44 -13.42 5.71 50.28
CA PRO A 44 -12.97 4.47 49.66
C PRO A 44 -13.34 4.39 48.16
N GLY A 45 -12.38 3.91 47.37
CA GLY A 45 -12.54 3.03 46.22
C GLY A 45 -13.60 3.37 45.17
N LEU A 46 -13.16 4.03 44.09
CA LEU A 46 -13.77 3.84 42.76
C LEU A 46 -12.91 2.82 42.00
N LEU A 47 -13.18 1.53 42.22
CA LEU A 47 -12.85 0.50 41.24
C LEU A 47 -13.80 0.71 40.06
N GLN A 48 -13.38 1.53 39.10
CA GLN A 48 -14.06 1.65 37.82
C GLN A 48 -13.86 0.32 37.10
N ARG A 49 -14.86 -0.57 37.23
CA ARG A 49 -14.97 -1.78 36.42
C ARG A 49 -14.96 -1.34 34.96
N PHE A 50 -13.88 -1.62 34.24
CA PHE A 50 -13.88 -1.67 32.78
C PHE A 50 -14.78 -2.84 32.36
N GLY A 51 -16.09 -2.60 32.33
CA GLY A 51 -17.04 -3.54 31.77
C GLY A 51 -16.91 -3.55 30.25
N THR A 52 -16.47 -4.67 29.68
CA THR A 52 -16.34 -4.92 28.23
C THR A 52 -17.69 -5.22 27.56
N ALA A 53 -18.74 -4.53 27.97
CA ALA A 53 -20.00 -4.52 27.22
C ALA A 53 -20.00 -3.26 26.37
N ALA A 54 -19.28 -3.29 25.24
CA ALA A 54 -19.60 -2.37 24.17
C ALA A 54 -21.06 -2.65 23.80
N ALA A 55 -21.94 -1.66 23.95
CA ALA A 55 -23.28 -1.77 23.39
C ALA A 55 -23.12 -2.07 21.90
N ALA A 56 -23.86 -3.06 21.39
CA ALA A 56 -23.93 -3.28 19.95
C ALA A 56 -24.66 -2.08 19.35
N GLU A 57 -23.91 -1.05 18.98
CA GLU A 57 -24.43 0.04 18.16
C GLU A 57 -24.78 -0.53 16.79
N GLU A 58 -25.95 -0.16 16.26
CA GLU A 58 -26.32 -0.57 14.90
C GLU A 58 -25.28 -0.02 13.91
N PRO A 59 -24.80 -0.85 12.97
CA PRO A 59 -23.81 -0.41 12.01
C PRO A 59 -24.34 0.77 11.20
N ILE A 60 -23.57 1.86 11.18
CA ILE A 60 -23.90 3.03 10.36
C ILE A 60 -23.88 2.60 8.89
N SER A 61 -25.02 2.81 8.23
CA SER A 61 -25.13 2.69 6.77
C SER A 61 -24.46 3.92 6.15
N PRO A 62 -23.40 3.75 5.34
CA PRO A 62 -22.72 4.88 4.73
C PRO A 62 -23.62 5.57 3.71
N SER A 63 -23.46 6.89 3.54
CA SER A 63 -24.23 7.68 2.58
C SER A 63 -23.81 7.48 1.12
N VAL A 64 -22.71 6.76 0.89
CA VAL A 64 -22.13 6.53 -0.44
C VAL A 64 -23.01 5.57 -1.25
N GLN A 65 -23.29 5.94 -2.50
CA GLN A 65 -24.00 5.07 -3.44
C GLN A 65 -23.00 4.19 -4.18
N VAL A 66 -23.22 2.87 -4.19
CA VAL A 66 -22.41 1.94 -4.96
C VAL A 66 -22.83 2.02 -6.44
N GLY A 67 -22.13 2.84 -7.22
CA GLY A 67 -22.45 3.07 -8.63
C GLY A 67 -21.76 2.11 -9.61
N GLU A 68 -20.55 1.67 -9.28
CA GLU A 68 -19.66 0.95 -10.20
C GLU A 68 -19.52 -0.52 -9.78
N THR A 69 -20.42 -1.38 -10.26
CA THR A 69 -20.40 -2.83 -9.98
C THR A 69 -20.06 -3.70 -11.20
N GLN A 70 -19.75 -3.06 -12.33
CA GLN A 70 -19.41 -3.71 -13.58
C GLN A 70 -17.88 -3.84 -13.75
N LEU A 71 -17.44 -4.62 -14.73
CA LEU A 71 -16.03 -4.68 -15.12
C LEU A 71 -15.64 -3.40 -15.84
N LEU A 72 -14.41 -2.92 -15.68
CA LEU A 72 -13.90 -1.78 -16.44
C LEU A 72 -13.06 -2.30 -17.60
N ILE A 73 -13.56 -2.21 -18.84
CA ILE A 73 -12.83 -2.66 -20.03
C ILE A 73 -12.89 -1.59 -21.10
N ASN A 74 -11.73 -1.21 -21.64
CA ASN A 74 -11.61 -0.16 -22.66
C ASN A 74 -12.33 1.15 -22.29
N GLY A 75 -12.15 1.61 -21.05
CA GLY A 75 -12.75 2.84 -20.54
C GLY A 75 -14.27 2.80 -20.30
N LYS A 76 -14.89 1.62 -20.39
CA LYS A 76 -16.33 1.43 -20.18
C LYS A 76 -16.61 0.42 -19.09
N PHE A 77 -17.63 0.73 -18.29
CA PHE A 77 -18.21 -0.23 -17.36
C PHE A 77 -19.12 -1.18 -18.14
N VAL A 78 -18.81 -2.48 -18.10
CA VAL A 78 -19.47 -3.54 -18.86
C VAL A 78 -19.79 -4.75 -17.99
N ASP A 79 -20.88 -5.44 -18.29
CA ASP A 79 -21.19 -6.72 -17.65
C ASP A 79 -20.17 -7.79 -18.07
N ALA A 80 -20.02 -8.81 -17.23
CA ALA A 80 -19.27 -10.01 -17.56
C ALA A 80 -19.88 -10.69 -18.79
N ALA A 81 -19.06 -11.28 -19.65
CA ALA A 81 -19.53 -11.97 -20.85
C ALA A 81 -20.56 -13.07 -20.54
N SER A 82 -20.41 -13.72 -19.38
CA SER A 82 -21.33 -14.75 -18.88
C SER A 82 -22.66 -14.19 -18.33
N GLY A 83 -22.75 -12.89 -18.09
CA GLY A 83 -23.84 -12.25 -17.34
C GLY A 83 -23.88 -12.58 -15.84
N LYS A 84 -22.92 -13.35 -15.33
CA LYS A 84 -22.85 -13.71 -13.92
C LYS A 84 -22.42 -12.52 -13.05
N THR A 85 -22.83 -12.59 -11.79
CA THR A 85 -22.43 -11.66 -10.75
C THR A 85 -22.16 -12.41 -9.45
N PHE A 86 -21.27 -11.88 -8.62
CA PHE A 86 -21.01 -12.38 -7.26
C PHE A 86 -21.33 -11.31 -6.21
N PRO A 87 -21.75 -11.67 -4.99
CA PRO A 87 -21.99 -10.71 -3.93
C PRO A 87 -20.68 -10.24 -3.30
N THR A 88 -20.58 -8.94 -3.03
CA THR A 88 -19.67 -8.41 -2.00
C THR A 88 -20.48 -8.09 -0.75
N VAL A 89 -19.90 -8.34 0.43
CA VAL A 89 -20.62 -8.37 1.70
C VAL A 89 -20.00 -7.41 2.71
N ASP A 90 -20.84 -6.84 3.55
CA ASP A 90 -20.39 -6.01 4.66
C ASP A 90 -19.85 -6.94 5.75
N PRO A 91 -18.55 -6.89 6.07
CA PRO A 91 -17.96 -7.78 7.07
C PRO A 91 -18.48 -7.51 8.49
N ARG A 92 -19.16 -6.39 8.73
CA ARG A 92 -19.76 -6.03 10.03
C ARG A 92 -21.08 -6.78 10.26
N THR A 93 -21.85 -7.03 9.21
CA THR A 93 -23.21 -7.60 9.28
C THR A 93 -23.36 -8.94 8.57
N GLY A 94 -22.49 -9.24 7.60
CA GLY A 94 -22.64 -10.34 6.66
C GLY A 94 -23.67 -10.09 5.56
N GLU A 95 -24.28 -8.91 5.52
CA GLU A 95 -25.28 -8.56 4.51
C GLU A 95 -24.62 -8.19 3.18
N VAL A 96 -25.35 -8.40 2.07
CA VAL A 96 -24.85 -8.07 0.74
C VAL A 96 -24.88 -6.56 0.55
N ILE A 97 -23.73 -5.97 0.23
CA ILE A 97 -23.59 -4.56 -0.15
C ILE A 97 -24.08 -4.38 -1.60
N ALA A 98 -23.51 -5.17 -2.51
CA ALA A 98 -23.77 -5.09 -3.93
C ALA A 98 -23.45 -6.41 -4.65
N ARG A 99 -23.95 -6.55 -5.88
CA ARG A 99 -23.58 -7.64 -6.78
C ARG A 99 -22.67 -7.10 -7.87
N VAL A 100 -21.46 -7.66 -7.96
CA VAL A 100 -20.42 -7.24 -8.89
C VAL A 100 -20.33 -8.24 -10.05
N ALA A 101 -20.10 -7.75 -11.27
CA ALA A 101 -19.89 -8.58 -12.44
C ALA A 101 -18.77 -9.60 -12.20
N GLU A 102 -19.05 -10.87 -12.49
CA GLU A 102 -18.11 -11.98 -12.26
C GLU A 102 -17.28 -12.22 -13.53
N GLY A 103 -16.15 -11.53 -13.61
CA GLY A 103 -15.19 -11.73 -14.69
C GLY A 103 -14.60 -13.13 -14.69
N ASP A 104 -14.45 -13.68 -15.89
CA ASP A 104 -13.82 -14.97 -16.15
C ASP A 104 -12.78 -14.83 -17.29
N ALA A 105 -12.26 -15.94 -17.81
CA ALA A 105 -11.23 -15.98 -18.84
C ALA A 105 -11.58 -15.12 -20.07
N GLU A 106 -12.83 -15.17 -20.56
CA GLU A 106 -13.25 -14.37 -21.72
C GLU A 106 -13.16 -12.86 -21.45
N ASP A 107 -13.50 -12.42 -20.24
CA ASP A 107 -13.41 -11.01 -19.86
C ASP A 107 -11.96 -10.55 -19.67
N VAL A 108 -11.10 -11.45 -19.16
CA VAL A 108 -9.65 -11.23 -19.13
C VAL A 108 -9.10 -11.08 -20.54
N ASP A 109 -9.48 -11.94 -21.49
CA ASP A 109 -9.04 -11.86 -22.88
C ASP A 109 -9.48 -10.52 -23.51
N ARG A 110 -10.74 -10.11 -23.31
CA ARG A 110 -11.26 -8.80 -23.76
C ARG A 110 -10.45 -7.64 -23.17
N ALA A 111 -10.12 -7.70 -21.89
CA ALA A 111 -9.31 -6.69 -21.21
C ALA A 111 -7.86 -6.67 -21.72
N VAL A 112 -7.25 -7.83 -21.97
CA VAL A 112 -5.89 -7.92 -22.51
C VAL A 112 -5.84 -7.40 -23.94
N VAL A 113 -6.82 -7.71 -24.78
CA VAL A 113 -6.93 -7.14 -26.14
C VAL A 113 -7.04 -5.62 -26.11
N ALA A 114 -7.85 -5.07 -25.19
CA ALA A 114 -7.96 -3.62 -25.02
C ALA A 114 -6.64 -3.00 -24.54
N ALA A 115 -5.97 -3.60 -23.56
CA ALA A 115 -4.67 -3.16 -23.07
C ALA A 115 -3.60 -3.20 -24.17
N ARG A 116 -3.53 -4.31 -24.91
CA ARG A 116 -2.59 -4.50 -26.01
C ARG A 116 -2.79 -3.45 -27.09
N LYS A 117 -4.02 -3.20 -27.49
CA LYS A 117 -4.33 -2.14 -28.47
C LYS A 117 -3.94 -0.76 -27.95
N ALA A 118 -4.25 -0.45 -26.70
CA ALA A 118 -3.89 0.83 -26.09
C ALA A 118 -2.37 1.03 -25.98
N PHE A 119 -1.59 -0.04 -25.82
CA PHE A 119 -0.14 -0.01 -25.83
C PHE A 119 0.42 0.09 -27.27
N ASP A 120 0.09 -0.87 -28.12
CA ASP A 120 0.67 -1.02 -29.44
C ASP A 120 0.26 0.09 -30.40
N GLU A 121 -0.95 0.62 -30.30
CA GLU A 121 -1.51 1.60 -31.25
C GLU A 121 -1.93 2.90 -30.55
N GLY A 122 -2.24 2.84 -29.26
CA GLY A 122 -2.84 3.95 -28.51
C GLY A 122 -1.86 5.08 -28.17
N PRO A 123 -2.39 6.23 -27.72
CA PRO A 123 -1.56 7.40 -27.43
C PRO A 123 -0.70 7.23 -26.18
N TRP A 124 -1.02 6.31 -25.27
CA TRP A 124 -0.44 6.26 -23.93
C TRP A 124 1.09 6.09 -23.87
N PRO A 125 1.72 5.08 -24.50
CA PRO A 125 3.18 4.97 -24.51
C PRO A 125 3.84 6.06 -25.37
N ARG A 126 3.08 6.74 -26.25
CA ARG A 126 3.54 7.80 -27.14
C ARG A 126 3.41 9.20 -26.55
N MET A 127 2.60 9.37 -25.51
CA MET A 127 2.51 10.61 -24.74
C MET A 127 3.88 10.94 -24.18
N THR A 128 4.18 12.24 -24.13
CA THR A 128 5.33 12.72 -23.40
C THR A 128 5.23 12.31 -21.93
N ALA A 129 6.37 12.14 -21.28
CA ALA A 129 6.43 11.89 -19.84
C ALA A 129 5.63 12.93 -19.03
N TYR A 130 5.69 14.20 -19.44
CA TYR A 130 4.95 15.29 -18.82
C TYR A 130 3.42 15.12 -18.93
N GLU A 131 2.90 14.69 -20.07
CA GLU A 131 1.46 14.43 -20.25
C GLU A 131 0.98 13.30 -19.33
N ARG A 132 1.75 12.21 -19.21
CA ARG A 132 1.44 11.14 -18.25
C ARG A 132 1.49 11.65 -16.80
N SER A 133 2.48 12.49 -16.47
CA SER A 133 2.58 13.15 -15.15
C SER A 133 1.32 13.94 -14.81
N ARG A 134 0.83 14.74 -15.77
CA ARG A 134 -0.35 15.59 -15.59
C ARG A 134 -1.61 14.80 -15.28
N ILE A 135 -1.79 13.63 -15.90
CA ILE A 135 -2.93 12.74 -15.64
C ILE A 135 -2.84 12.19 -14.21
N LEU A 136 -1.66 11.71 -13.78
CA LEU A 136 -1.46 11.19 -12.42
C LEU A 136 -1.63 12.27 -11.33
N LEU A 137 -1.17 13.50 -11.59
CA LEU A 137 -1.39 14.63 -10.68
C LEU A 137 -2.87 14.98 -10.56
N ARG A 138 -3.58 15.06 -11.68
CA ARG A 138 -5.02 15.33 -11.68
C ARG A 138 -5.82 14.21 -10.99
N PHE A 139 -5.39 12.96 -11.15
CA PHE A 139 -5.99 11.84 -10.44
C PHE A 139 -5.80 11.97 -8.92
N ALA A 140 -4.60 12.35 -8.45
CA ALA A 140 -4.37 12.61 -7.03
C ALA A 140 -5.29 13.70 -6.47
N ASP A 141 -5.52 14.77 -7.23
CA ASP A 141 -6.44 15.85 -6.82
C ASP A 141 -7.90 15.36 -6.76
N LEU A 142 -8.32 14.47 -7.68
CA LEU A 142 -9.64 13.85 -7.64
C LEU A 142 -9.81 12.88 -6.46
N ILE A 143 -8.77 12.12 -6.11
CA ILE A 143 -8.79 11.25 -4.93
C ILE A 143 -9.04 12.08 -3.67
N GLU A 144 -8.33 13.19 -3.49
CA GLU A 144 -8.52 14.06 -2.33
C GLU A 144 -9.89 14.73 -2.31
N LYS A 145 -10.37 15.17 -3.49
CA LYS A 145 -11.71 15.77 -3.62
C LYS A 145 -12.82 14.80 -3.21
N HIS A 146 -12.64 13.50 -3.45
CA HIS A 146 -13.60 12.44 -3.17
C HIS A 146 -13.23 11.61 -1.93
N ASN A 147 -12.44 12.17 -1.00
CA ASN A 147 -11.90 11.44 0.15
C ASN A 147 -12.99 10.71 0.96
N ASP A 148 -14.05 11.41 1.33
CA ASP A 148 -15.10 10.86 2.19
C ASP A 148 -15.87 9.72 1.52
N ASP A 149 -16.18 9.85 0.22
CA ASP A 149 -16.85 8.80 -0.56
C ASP A 149 -15.96 7.55 -0.67
N ILE A 150 -14.67 7.75 -0.98
CA ILE A 150 -13.70 6.67 -1.12
C ILE A 150 -13.50 5.97 0.23
N ALA A 151 -13.33 6.73 1.32
CA ALA A 151 -13.12 6.19 2.66
C ALA A 151 -14.36 5.44 3.17
N ALA A 152 -15.56 5.97 2.94
CA ALA A 152 -16.80 5.29 3.28
C ALA A 152 -16.95 3.96 2.56
N LEU A 153 -16.65 3.93 1.26
CA LEU A 153 -16.72 2.71 0.45
C LEU A 153 -15.67 1.68 0.87
N GLU A 154 -14.43 2.12 1.11
CA GLU A 154 -13.35 1.26 1.60
C GLU A 154 -13.71 0.66 2.97
N THR A 155 -14.23 1.46 3.90
CA THR A 155 -14.71 0.96 5.20
C THR A 155 -15.86 -0.01 5.08
N TRP A 156 -16.79 0.23 4.17
CA TRP A 156 -17.97 -0.63 4.01
C TRP A 156 -17.61 -2.00 3.43
N ASP A 157 -16.79 -2.02 2.38
CA ASP A 157 -16.44 -3.24 1.64
C ASP A 157 -15.34 -4.05 2.36
N ASN A 158 -14.36 -3.38 3.00
CA ASN A 158 -13.25 -4.06 3.69
C ASN A 158 -13.47 -4.27 5.20
N GLY A 159 -14.23 -3.38 5.87
CA GLY A 159 -14.45 -3.43 7.32
C GLY A 159 -13.43 -2.66 8.16
N LYS A 160 -12.47 -1.95 7.56
CA LYS A 160 -11.52 -1.10 8.30
C LYS A 160 -12.21 0.14 8.89
N PRO A 161 -11.72 0.68 10.03
CA PRO A 161 -12.26 1.92 10.59
C PRO A 161 -12.23 3.09 9.60
N TYR A 162 -13.31 3.88 9.57
CA TYR A 162 -13.42 5.06 8.68
C TYR A 162 -12.26 6.03 8.87
N GLU A 163 -11.90 6.33 10.12
CA GLU A 163 -10.77 7.20 10.46
C GLU A 163 -9.45 6.73 9.84
N GLN A 164 -9.22 5.41 9.81
CA GLN A 164 -8.04 4.84 9.16
C GLN A 164 -8.12 5.04 7.63
N ALA A 165 -9.26 4.77 7.01
CA ALA A 165 -9.43 4.96 5.58
C ALA A 165 -9.25 6.45 5.18
N ALA A 166 -9.98 7.36 5.84
CA ALA A 166 -10.08 8.77 5.50
C ALA A 166 -8.81 9.60 5.83
N HIS A 167 -8.09 9.24 6.90
CA HIS A 167 -6.94 10.04 7.37
C HIS A 167 -5.59 9.39 7.10
N ILE A 168 -5.54 8.11 6.74
CA ILE A 168 -4.29 7.41 6.46
C ILE A 168 -4.27 6.92 5.01
N GLU A 169 -5.20 6.04 4.62
CA GLU A 169 -5.07 5.30 3.37
C GLU A 169 -5.36 6.14 2.13
N VAL A 170 -6.46 6.89 2.11
CA VAL A 170 -6.81 7.72 0.95
C VAL A 170 -5.81 8.87 0.74
N PRO A 171 -5.38 9.61 1.78
CA PRO A 171 -4.28 10.58 1.64
C PRO A 171 -2.97 9.94 1.17
N MET A 172 -2.67 8.72 1.62
CA MET A 172 -1.48 7.99 1.19
C MET A 172 -1.56 7.58 -0.29
N LEU A 173 -2.73 7.15 -0.77
CA LEU A 173 -2.98 6.87 -2.19
C LEU A 173 -2.74 8.13 -3.04
N ALA A 174 -3.31 9.28 -2.67
CA ALA A 174 -3.10 10.54 -3.38
C ALA A 174 -1.62 10.93 -3.41
N ARG A 175 -0.93 10.83 -2.26
CA ARG A 175 0.51 11.08 -2.16
C ARG A 175 1.32 10.14 -3.04
N LEU A 176 0.96 8.87 -3.10
CA LEU A 176 1.62 7.87 -3.93
C LEU A 176 1.47 8.18 -5.42
N MET A 177 0.28 8.60 -5.85
CA MET A 177 0.05 9.03 -7.23
C MET A 177 0.90 10.26 -7.59
N ARG A 178 1.02 11.24 -6.67
CA ARG A 178 1.93 12.39 -6.87
C ARG A 178 3.39 11.97 -6.93
N TYR A 179 3.81 11.03 -6.10
CA TYR A 179 5.16 10.49 -6.11
C TYR A 179 5.49 9.88 -7.47
N TYR A 180 4.63 9.01 -8.01
CA TYR A 180 4.84 8.39 -9.31
C TYR A 180 4.66 9.34 -10.49
N ALA A 181 3.78 10.34 -10.38
CA ALA A 181 3.72 11.43 -11.35
C ALA A 181 5.08 12.12 -11.52
N GLY A 182 5.80 12.33 -10.41
CA GLY A 182 7.15 12.88 -10.40
C GLY A 182 8.22 11.98 -11.01
N TRP A 183 7.96 10.69 -11.19
CA TRP A 183 8.91 9.74 -11.79
C TRP A 183 8.78 9.60 -13.31
N THR A 184 7.63 9.95 -13.88
CA THR A 184 7.35 9.79 -15.33
C THR A 184 8.44 10.33 -16.25
N ASP A 185 9.08 11.44 -15.89
CA ASP A 185 10.12 12.14 -16.66
C ASP A 185 11.54 11.94 -16.10
N LYS A 186 11.72 11.01 -15.14
CA LYS A 186 12.99 10.73 -14.45
C LYS A 186 13.46 9.27 -14.61
N ILE A 187 12.84 8.52 -15.50
CA ILE A 187 13.26 7.17 -15.87
C ILE A 187 14.41 7.31 -16.88
N HIS A 188 15.62 7.45 -16.37
CA HIS A 188 16.82 7.61 -17.20
C HIS A 188 17.44 6.26 -17.56
N GLY A 189 17.96 6.19 -18.78
CA GLY A 189 18.87 5.14 -19.23
C GLY A 189 20.32 5.41 -18.84
N LEU A 190 21.26 4.71 -19.48
CA LEU A 190 22.70 4.86 -19.25
C LEU A 190 23.45 4.99 -20.57
N ILE A 191 24.53 5.77 -20.58
CA ILE A 191 25.54 5.74 -21.65
C ILE A 191 26.74 4.98 -21.11
N VAL A 192 27.13 3.90 -21.78
CA VAL A 192 28.14 2.95 -21.28
C VAL A 192 29.46 3.16 -22.02
N PRO A 193 30.59 3.35 -21.31
CA PRO A 193 31.91 3.40 -21.92
C PRO A 193 32.36 1.99 -22.28
N ALA A 194 31.97 1.52 -23.47
CA ALA A 194 32.38 0.21 -23.97
C ALA A 194 33.84 0.24 -24.47
N ASP A 195 34.52 -0.90 -24.38
CA ASP A 195 35.82 -1.09 -25.00
C ASP A 195 35.70 -0.96 -26.52
N GLY A 196 36.67 -0.27 -27.15
CA GLY A 196 36.71 -0.07 -28.60
C GLY A 196 35.84 1.10 -29.10
N PRO A 197 35.72 1.28 -30.44
CA PRO A 197 35.04 2.42 -31.04
C PRO A 197 33.52 2.19 -31.14
N HIS A 198 32.86 2.02 -30.01
CA HIS A 198 31.41 1.73 -29.93
C HIS A 198 30.68 2.78 -29.12
N HIS A 199 29.48 3.17 -29.57
CA HIS A 199 28.54 3.96 -28.78
C HIS A 199 27.47 3.02 -28.22
N VAL A 200 27.41 2.90 -26.90
CA VAL A 200 26.46 2.01 -26.22
C VAL A 200 25.56 2.85 -25.32
N GLN A 201 24.25 2.69 -25.50
CA GLN A 201 23.22 3.29 -24.67
C GLN A 201 22.21 2.24 -24.22
N VAL A 202 21.69 2.40 -23.01
CA VAL A 202 20.61 1.60 -22.43
C VAL A 202 19.36 2.45 -22.40
N LEU A 203 18.26 1.93 -22.95
CA LEU A 203 16.94 2.55 -22.88
C LEU A 203 16.07 1.77 -21.90
N HIS A 204 15.27 2.49 -21.10
CA HIS A 204 14.28 1.91 -20.22
C HIS A 204 12.90 2.13 -20.81
N GLU A 205 12.42 1.14 -21.55
CA GLU A 205 11.12 1.16 -22.21
C GLU A 205 10.06 0.46 -21.33
N PRO A 206 8.77 0.84 -21.42
CA PRO A 206 7.70 0.09 -20.79
C PRO A 206 7.70 -1.37 -21.28
N ILE A 207 7.36 -2.30 -20.38
CA ILE A 207 7.33 -3.73 -20.69
C ILE A 207 6.15 -4.10 -21.60
N GLY A 208 5.04 -3.34 -21.51
CA GLY A 208 3.83 -3.57 -22.29
C GLY A 208 2.59 -3.76 -21.43
N VAL A 209 1.87 -4.85 -21.63
CA VAL A 209 0.65 -5.20 -20.89
C VAL A 209 1.04 -5.89 -19.58
N VAL A 210 0.71 -5.25 -18.46
CA VAL A 210 1.00 -5.75 -17.12
C VAL A 210 -0.27 -6.28 -16.47
N GLY A 211 -0.29 -7.58 -16.19
CA GLY A 211 -1.28 -8.20 -15.33
C GLY A 211 -0.99 -7.90 -13.86
N GLN A 212 -2.01 -7.53 -13.11
CA GLN A 212 -1.90 -7.15 -11.71
C GLN A 212 -2.98 -7.84 -10.89
N ILE A 213 -2.62 -8.49 -9.79
CA ILE A 213 -3.58 -9.17 -8.91
C ILE A 213 -3.37 -8.65 -7.48
N ILE A 214 -4.41 -8.06 -6.89
CA ILE A 214 -4.36 -7.44 -5.56
C ILE A 214 -5.16 -8.23 -4.51
N PRO A 215 -4.71 -8.24 -3.24
CA PRO A 215 -5.43 -8.83 -2.12
C PRO A 215 -6.48 -7.86 -1.57
N TRP A 216 -7.22 -8.33 -0.56
CA TRP A 216 -8.34 -7.60 0.04
C TRP A 216 -7.99 -6.77 1.27
N ASN A 217 -6.79 -6.86 1.85
CA ASN A 217 -6.47 -6.26 3.15
C ASN A 217 -6.24 -4.74 3.10
N PHE A 218 -5.61 -4.25 2.03
CA PHE A 218 -5.48 -2.82 1.72
C PHE A 218 -5.85 -2.53 0.26
N PRO A 219 -7.12 -2.70 -0.14
CA PRO A 219 -7.54 -2.64 -1.54
C PRO A 219 -7.03 -1.41 -2.28
N LEU A 220 -7.21 -0.21 -1.73
CA LEU A 220 -6.79 1.05 -2.36
C LEU A 220 -5.27 1.24 -2.39
N LEU A 221 -4.55 0.90 -1.32
CA LEU A 221 -3.08 1.03 -1.34
C LEU A 221 -2.45 -0.01 -2.28
N MET A 222 -3.00 -1.21 -2.36
CA MET A 222 -2.55 -2.25 -3.29
C MET A 222 -2.82 -1.86 -4.74
N TYR A 223 -3.99 -1.26 -5.01
CA TYR A 223 -4.26 -0.62 -6.29
C TYR A 223 -3.18 0.43 -6.59
N GLY A 224 -2.91 1.33 -5.66
CA GLY A 224 -1.95 2.41 -5.86
C GLY A 224 -0.52 1.93 -6.10
N TRP A 225 -0.04 0.96 -5.32
CA TRP A 225 1.31 0.39 -5.41
C TRP A 225 1.53 -0.38 -6.72
N LYS A 226 0.47 -0.83 -7.39
CA LYS A 226 0.59 -1.51 -8.68
C LYS A 226 0.33 -0.58 -9.86
N VAL A 227 -0.76 0.18 -9.82
CA VAL A 227 -1.19 1.05 -10.92
C VAL A 227 -0.24 2.24 -11.08
N GLY A 228 0.12 2.91 -9.98
CA GLY A 228 0.98 4.09 -9.99
C GLY A 228 2.31 3.90 -10.74
N PRO A 229 3.17 2.94 -10.36
CA PRO A 229 4.46 2.75 -11.04
C PRO A 229 4.29 2.22 -12.47
N ALA A 230 3.31 1.35 -12.73
CA ALA A 230 3.08 0.81 -14.06
C ALA A 230 2.69 1.92 -15.06
N LEU A 231 1.77 2.81 -14.66
CA LEU A 231 1.39 3.98 -15.46
C LEU A 231 2.54 4.97 -15.62
N ALA A 232 3.31 5.23 -14.56
CA ALA A 232 4.45 6.15 -14.65
C ALA A 232 5.48 5.70 -15.70
N CYS A 233 5.75 4.40 -15.78
CA CYS A 233 6.61 3.80 -16.79
C CYS A 233 6.00 3.73 -18.20
N GLY A 234 4.70 4.01 -18.37
CA GLY A 234 4.02 3.98 -19.68
C GLY A 234 3.42 2.62 -20.07
N ASN A 235 3.23 1.71 -19.11
CA ASN A 235 2.58 0.42 -19.35
C ASN A 235 1.06 0.56 -19.42
N THR A 236 0.40 -0.44 -20.01
CA THR A 236 -1.04 -0.67 -19.89
C THR A 236 -1.32 -1.82 -18.94
N ILE A 237 -2.50 -1.86 -18.34
CA ILE A 237 -2.78 -2.67 -17.15
C ILE A 237 -4.07 -3.46 -17.32
N VAL A 238 -4.03 -4.73 -16.91
CA VAL A 238 -5.21 -5.52 -16.57
C VAL A 238 -5.10 -5.90 -15.09
N LEU A 239 -5.98 -5.34 -14.27
CA LEU A 239 -6.01 -5.51 -12.83
C LEU A 239 -7.17 -6.42 -12.42
N LYS A 240 -6.88 -7.42 -11.59
CA LYS A 240 -7.88 -8.25 -10.90
C LYS A 240 -7.96 -7.82 -9.43
N THR A 241 -9.13 -7.33 -9.01
CA THR A 241 -9.41 -7.02 -7.60
C THR A 241 -9.68 -8.28 -6.81
N ALA A 242 -9.46 -8.27 -5.50
CA ALA A 242 -9.94 -9.35 -4.64
C ALA A 242 -11.47 -9.41 -4.67
N GLU A 243 -12.03 -10.62 -4.67
CA GLU A 243 -13.48 -10.84 -4.69
C GLU A 243 -14.18 -10.33 -3.43
N GLN A 244 -13.46 -10.18 -2.32
CA GLN A 244 -13.99 -9.63 -1.06
C GLN A 244 -14.10 -8.11 -1.05
N THR A 245 -13.32 -7.40 -1.90
CA THR A 245 -13.19 -5.93 -1.83
C THR A 245 -13.06 -5.27 -3.21
N PRO A 246 -14.02 -5.48 -4.12
CA PRO A 246 -13.92 -4.95 -5.49
C PRO A 246 -14.25 -3.45 -5.60
N LEU A 247 -15.01 -2.86 -4.68
CA LEU A 247 -15.77 -1.64 -4.96
C LEU A 247 -14.90 -0.38 -5.05
N SER A 248 -13.95 -0.20 -4.13
CA SER A 248 -13.15 1.02 -4.05
C SER A 248 -12.22 1.20 -5.25
N ALA A 249 -11.62 0.10 -5.75
CA ALA A 249 -10.79 0.09 -6.95
C ALA A 249 -11.58 0.48 -8.22
N LEU A 250 -12.83 0.01 -8.35
CA LEU A 250 -13.71 0.38 -9.46
C LEU A 250 -14.06 1.87 -9.41
N TYR A 251 -14.42 2.38 -8.23
CA TYR A 251 -14.75 3.79 -8.01
C TYR A 251 -13.58 4.73 -8.36
N VAL A 252 -12.39 4.49 -7.80
CA VAL A 252 -11.24 5.38 -8.10
C VAL A 252 -10.78 5.28 -9.55
N SER A 253 -11.06 4.18 -10.24
CA SER A 253 -10.70 4.03 -11.65
C SER A 253 -11.60 4.84 -12.58
N LYS A 254 -12.86 5.07 -12.20
CA LYS A 254 -13.71 6.08 -12.85
C LYS A 254 -13.10 7.47 -12.74
N LEU A 255 -12.59 7.84 -11.55
CA LEU A 255 -11.92 9.13 -11.34
C LEU A 255 -10.62 9.23 -12.17
N LEU A 256 -9.89 8.13 -12.34
CA LEU A 256 -8.70 8.10 -13.18
C LEU A 256 -9.04 8.31 -14.67
N HIS A 257 -10.16 7.78 -15.16
CA HIS A 257 -10.67 8.14 -16.49
C HIS A 257 -11.11 9.60 -16.58
N GLU A 258 -11.77 10.15 -15.55
CA GLU A 258 -12.10 11.58 -15.47
C GLU A 258 -10.84 12.46 -15.51
N ALA A 259 -9.73 11.98 -14.93
CA ALA A 259 -8.43 12.65 -14.99
C ALA A 259 -7.84 12.71 -16.41
N GLY A 260 -8.33 11.89 -17.33
CA GLY A 260 -7.93 11.85 -18.74
C GLY A 260 -7.13 10.61 -19.14
N LEU A 261 -7.22 9.52 -18.37
CA LEU A 261 -6.59 8.26 -18.76
C LEU A 261 -7.22 7.73 -20.07
N PRO A 262 -6.42 7.46 -21.13
CA PRO A 262 -6.96 6.91 -22.37
C PRO A 262 -7.64 5.56 -22.18
N GLU A 263 -8.63 5.28 -23.04
CA GLU A 263 -9.35 3.99 -23.04
C GLU A 263 -8.37 2.82 -23.20
N GLY A 264 -8.61 1.75 -22.47
CA GLY A 264 -7.82 0.50 -22.54
C GLY A 264 -6.50 0.54 -21.77
N VAL A 265 -6.04 1.70 -21.29
CA VAL A 265 -4.79 1.79 -20.52
C VAL A 265 -4.93 1.12 -19.16
N LEU A 266 -6.08 1.27 -18.50
CA LEU A 266 -6.43 0.51 -17.31
C LEU A 266 -7.70 -0.27 -17.59
N ASN A 267 -7.67 -1.56 -17.28
CA ASN A 267 -8.81 -2.45 -17.31
C ASN A 267 -8.89 -3.17 -15.96
N ILE A 268 -10.09 -3.32 -15.42
CA ILE A 268 -10.34 -4.01 -14.15
C ILE A 268 -11.33 -5.14 -14.40
N VAL A 269 -10.88 -6.36 -14.08
CA VAL A 269 -11.67 -7.57 -14.13
C VAL A 269 -11.81 -8.12 -12.72
N SER A 270 -12.88 -7.75 -12.03
CA SER A 270 -13.24 -8.33 -10.74
C SER A 270 -13.77 -9.76 -10.94
N GLY A 271 -13.36 -10.69 -10.08
CA GLY A 271 -13.70 -12.11 -10.21
C GLY A 271 -12.93 -12.96 -9.19
N PHE A 272 -13.00 -14.28 -9.32
CA PHE A 272 -12.33 -15.19 -8.38
C PHE A 272 -10.89 -15.50 -8.77
N GLY A 273 -10.09 -15.93 -7.79
CA GLY A 273 -8.69 -16.34 -8.01
C GLY A 273 -8.54 -17.47 -9.05
N PRO A 274 -9.23 -18.62 -8.89
CA PRO A 274 -9.10 -19.75 -9.81
C PRO A 274 -9.60 -19.51 -11.25
N THR A 275 -10.43 -18.50 -11.48
CA THR A 275 -10.97 -18.14 -12.80
C THR A 275 -10.20 -16.94 -13.36
N ALA A 276 -10.64 -15.71 -13.07
CA ALA A 276 -10.02 -14.48 -13.57
C ALA A 276 -8.53 -14.35 -13.22
N GLY A 277 -8.15 -14.71 -11.99
CA GLY A 277 -6.75 -14.63 -11.56
C GLY A 277 -5.83 -15.61 -12.30
N ALA A 278 -6.25 -16.87 -12.45
CA ALA A 278 -5.50 -17.89 -13.17
C ALA A 278 -5.44 -17.61 -14.68
N ALA A 279 -6.54 -17.15 -15.28
CA ALA A 279 -6.58 -16.72 -16.67
C ALA A 279 -5.58 -15.60 -16.92
N LEU A 280 -5.57 -14.55 -16.09
CA LEU A 280 -4.64 -13.43 -16.22
C LEU A 280 -3.17 -13.86 -16.07
N ALA A 281 -2.87 -14.74 -15.12
CA ALA A 281 -1.50 -15.21 -14.88
C ALA A 281 -0.96 -16.10 -16.02
N SER A 282 -1.84 -16.88 -16.67
CA SER A 282 -1.49 -17.78 -17.76
C SER A 282 -1.66 -17.19 -19.16
N HIS A 283 -2.24 -16.00 -19.29
CA HIS A 283 -2.49 -15.36 -20.59
C HIS A 283 -1.19 -15.16 -21.40
N MET A 284 -1.22 -15.49 -22.70
CA MET A 284 -0.02 -15.47 -23.56
C MET A 284 0.43 -14.06 -23.96
N ASP A 285 -0.50 -13.12 -24.06
CA ASP A 285 -0.20 -11.72 -24.46
C ASP A 285 -0.04 -10.74 -23.29
N VAL A 286 0.16 -11.26 -22.08
CA VAL A 286 0.52 -10.44 -20.90
C VAL A 286 2.03 -10.51 -20.71
N ASP A 287 2.70 -9.36 -20.72
CA ASP A 287 4.17 -9.28 -20.73
C ASP A 287 4.76 -9.41 -19.32
N LYS A 288 3.99 -9.08 -18.28
CA LYS A 288 4.43 -9.12 -16.88
C LYS A 288 3.26 -9.41 -15.95
N ILE A 289 3.51 -10.15 -14.87
CA ILE A 289 2.54 -10.34 -13.78
C ILE A 289 3.09 -9.82 -12.44
N ALA A 290 2.26 -9.09 -11.69
CA ALA A 290 2.57 -8.61 -10.35
C ALA A 290 1.47 -9.04 -9.36
N PHE A 291 1.81 -9.94 -8.45
CA PHE A 291 0.85 -10.53 -7.49
C PHE A 291 1.19 -10.13 -6.06
N THR A 292 0.16 -9.84 -5.28
CA THR A 292 0.29 -9.72 -3.82
C THR A 292 -0.77 -10.60 -3.17
N GLY A 293 -0.39 -11.42 -2.20
CA GLY A 293 -1.32 -12.35 -1.53
C GLY A 293 -0.61 -13.50 -0.82
N SER A 294 -1.27 -14.67 -0.75
CA SER A 294 -0.73 -15.81 -0.03
C SER A 294 0.48 -16.44 -0.74
N THR A 295 1.39 -17.01 0.05
CA THR A 295 2.58 -17.70 -0.46
C THR A 295 2.22 -18.86 -1.39
N ASP A 296 1.15 -19.60 -1.08
CA ASP A 296 0.72 -20.74 -1.90
C ASP A 296 0.17 -20.30 -3.24
N THR A 297 -0.63 -19.23 -3.28
CA THR A 297 -1.06 -18.64 -4.55
C THR A 297 0.14 -18.08 -5.33
N GLY A 298 1.11 -17.46 -4.66
CA GLY A 298 2.34 -16.98 -5.28
C GLY A 298 3.13 -18.07 -6.03
N LYS A 299 3.20 -19.28 -5.46
CA LYS A 299 3.80 -20.45 -6.13
C LYS A 299 3.03 -20.82 -7.40
N VAL A 300 1.70 -20.83 -7.33
CA VAL A 300 0.83 -21.09 -8.50
C VAL A 300 1.04 -20.04 -9.59
N ILE A 301 1.14 -18.75 -9.24
CA ILE A 301 1.41 -17.67 -10.20
C ILE A 301 2.75 -17.89 -10.92
N LEU A 302 3.80 -18.30 -10.20
CA LEU A 302 5.09 -18.64 -10.82
C LEU A 302 4.97 -19.83 -11.78
N GLU A 303 4.24 -20.88 -11.40
CA GLU A 303 4.01 -22.04 -12.26
C GLU A 303 3.25 -21.64 -13.55
N LEU A 304 2.17 -20.86 -13.42
CA LEU A 304 1.37 -20.41 -14.56
C LEU A 304 2.18 -19.52 -15.50
N SER A 305 3.03 -18.64 -14.98
CA SER A 305 3.97 -17.86 -15.79
C SER A 305 4.95 -18.79 -16.53
N ALA A 306 5.58 -19.72 -15.80
CA ALA A 306 6.57 -20.64 -16.37
C ALA A 306 6.00 -21.53 -17.48
N ARG A 307 4.72 -21.95 -17.35
CA ARG A 307 4.04 -22.82 -18.30
C ARG A 307 3.42 -22.10 -19.50
N SER A 308 3.31 -20.77 -19.45
CA SER A 308 2.72 -19.97 -20.52
C SER A 308 3.81 -19.34 -21.40
N ASN A 309 4.16 -18.08 -21.14
CA ASN A 309 5.04 -17.27 -21.97
C ASN A 309 6.31 -16.79 -21.25
N LEU A 310 6.62 -17.36 -20.07
CA LEU A 310 7.78 -16.97 -19.25
C LEU A 310 7.77 -15.49 -18.80
N LYS A 311 6.57 -14.86 -18.73
CA LYS A 311 6.42 -13.47 -18.28
C LYS A 311 7.11 -13.22 -16.92
N PRO A 312 7.92 -12.16 -16.76
CA PRO A 312 8.51 -11.82 -15.47
C PRO A 312 7.46 -11.67 -14.37
N VAL A 313 7.78 -12.21 -13.18
CA VAL A 313 6.88 -12.25 -12.03
C VAL A 313 7.46 -11.40 -10.89
N THR A 314 6.62 -10.58 -10.26
CA THR A 314 6.92 -9.95 -8.96
C THR A 314 5.89 -10.41 -7.94
N LEU A 315 6.35 -10.90 -6.79
CA LEU A 315 5.52 -11.43 -5.73
C LEU A 315 5.76 -10.68 -4.41
N GLU A 316 4.69 -10.19 -3.81
CA GLU A 316 4.67 -9.75 -2.41
C GLU A 316 3.81 -10.72 -1.61
N LEU A 317 4.43 -11.48 -0.70
CA LEU A 317 3.80 -12.63 -0.04
C LEU A 317 3.70 -12.41 1.48
N GLY A 318 3.08 -13.37 2.16
CA GLY A 318 2.98 -13.34 3.62
C GLY A 318 4.35 -13.43 4.31
N GLY A 319 4.51 -12.71 5.42
CA GLY A 319 5.72 -12.71 6.23
C GLY A 319 5.45 -13.04 7.70
N LYS A 320 6.51 -13.38 8.43
CA LYS A 320 6.54 -13.49 9.89
C LYS A 320 7.65 -12.62 10.45
N SER A 321 7.41 -11.31 10.40
CA SER A 321 8.41 -10.27 10.64
C SER A 321 8.78 -10.16 12.12
N PRO A 322 10.07 -10.22 12.50
CA PRO A 322 10.46 -10.08 13.89
C PRO A 322 10.43 -8.62 14.36
N PHE A 323 9.98 -8.39 15.60
CA PHE A 323 10.17 -7.12 16.34
C PHE A 323 11.07 -7.40 17.54
N ILE A 324 12.28 -6.82 17.54
CA ILE A 324 13.34 -7.12 18.52
C ILE A 324 13.49 -5.93 19.46
N VAL A 325 13.29 -6.17 20.76
CA VAL A 325 13.50 -5.16 21.82
C VAL A 325 14.81 -5.45 22.52
N MET A 326 15.71 -4.46 22.51
CA MET A 326 17.02 -4.50 23.16
C MET A 326 16.92 -4.00 24.61
N ASP A 327 17.96 -4.23 25.41
CA ASP A 327 18.00 -3.91 26.84
C ASP A 327 18.08 -2.41 27.14
N ASP A 328 18.56 -1.61 26.19
CA ASP A 328 18.63 -0.16 26.23
C ASP A 328 17.39 0.54 25.65
N ALA A 329 16.38 -0.22 25.23
CA ALA A 329 15.15 0.33 24.66
C ALA A 329 14.28 1.02 25.72
N ASP A 330 13.62 2.11 25.32
CA ASP A 330 12.50 2.67 26.07
C ASP A 330 11.33 1.66 26.02
N ILE A 331 11.01 1.08 27.17
CA ILE A 331 10.04 -0.01 27.27
C ILE A 331 8.63 0.46 26.96
N ASP A 332 8.24 1.65 27.41
CA ASP A 332 6.88 2.16 27.18
C ASP A 332 6.69 2.44 25.68
N GLN A 333 7.69 3.05 25.04
CA GLN A 333 7.68 3.25 23.60
C GLN A 333 7.69 1.93 22.82
N ALA A 334 8.49 0.96 23.25
CA ALA A 334 8.58 -0.35 22.60
C ALA A 334 7.25 -1.11 22.66
N VAL A 335 6.53 -1.03 23.79
CA VAL A 335 5.21 -1.64 23.95
C VAL A 335 4.19 -0.99 23.02
N GLU A 336 4.10 0.34 22.97
CA GLU A 336 3.16 1.03 22.09
C GLU A 336 3.43 0.75 20.61
N LEU A 337 4.70 0.76 20.20
CA LEU A 337 5.08 0.43 18.82
C LEU A 337 4.77 -1.03 18.47
N ALA A 338 5.06 -1.97 19.37
CA ALA A 338 4.76 -3.38 19.16
C ALA A 338 3.24 -3.64 19.10
N HIS A 339 2.46 -2.96 19.95
CA HIS A 339 1.01 -3.03 19.94
C HIS A 339 0.46 -2.51 18.60
N PHE A 340 0.83 -1.29 18.22
CA PHE A 340 0.42 -0.70 16.95
C PHE A 340 0.79 -1.61 15.78
N ALA A 341 2.05 -2.04 15.71
CA ALA A 341 2.53 -2.76 14.55
C ALA A 341 1.95 -4.20 14.44
N LEU A 342 1.46 -4.79 15.53
CA LEU A 342 0.77 -6.09 15.51
C LEU A 342 -0.73 -5.97 15.20
N PHE A 343 -1.41 -4.95 15.73
CA PHE A 343 -2.86 -4.80 15.64
C PHE A 343 -3.34 -3.80 14.57
N PHE A 344 -2.42 -3.11 13.90
CA PHE A 344 -2.74 -2.23 12.78
C PHE A 344 -3.20 -3.02 11.55
N ASN A 345 -4.49 -3.37 11.50
CA ASN A 345 -5.14 -4.07 10.38
C ASN A 345 -4.48 -5.43 10.00
N GLN A 346 -5.02 -6.12 8.99
CA GLN A 346 -4.56 -7.44 8.54
C GLN A 346 -3.35 -7.33 7.59
N VAL A 347 -2.20 -6.90 8.09
CA VAL A 347 -0.97 -6.64 7.30
C VAL A 347 -0.18 -7.92 7.00
N CYS A 348 0.46 -7.99 5.83
CA CYS A 348 1.40 -9.05 5.45
C CYS A 348 2.68 -9.08 6.31
N ILE A 349 2.98 -7.98 7.01
CA ILE A 349 4.07 -7.87 7.99
C ILE A 349 3.55 -8.45 9.32
N GLY A 350 3.30 -9.76 9.36
CA GLY A 350 2.82 -10.41 10.58
C GLY A 350 3.91 -10.37 11.66
N ILE A 351 3.77 -9.51 12.67
CA ILE A 351 4.83 -9.30 13.65
C ILE A 351 4.89 -10.42 14.70
N TYR A 352 6.11 -10.87 15.00
CA TYR A 352 6.41 -11.67 16.19
C TYR A 352 7.40 -10.92 17.07
N VAL A 353 7.00 -10.61 18.29
CA VAL A 353 7.84 -9.88 19.24
C VAL A 353 8.79 -10.86 19.92
N LYS A 354 10.09 -10.68 19.71
CA LYS A 354 11.13 -11.41 20.43
C LYS A 354 11.83 -10.45 21.37
N ILE A 355 11.53 -10.58 22.66
CA ILE A 355 12.15 -9.80 23.73
C ILE A 355 13.45 -10.51 24.11
N ASN A 356 14.60 -9.88 23.86
CA ASN A 356 15.90 -10.41 24.24
C ASN A 356 16.32 -9.73 25.55
N MET A 357 15.69 -10.10 26.66
CA MET A 357 16.03 -9.57 27.98
C MET A 357 16.84 -10.59 28.77
N ILE A 358 17.97 -10.14 29.33
CA ILE A 358 18.54 -10.75 30.53
C ILE A 358 17.43 -10.66 31.60
N LEU A 359 16.83 -11.80 31.93
CA LEU A 359 15.80 -11.95 32.95
C LEU A 359 16.25 -11.29 34.26
N ASP A 360 15.48 -10.31 34.76
CA ASP A 360 15.24 -10.14 36.21
C ASP A 360 14.34 -8.93 36.57
N LYS A 361 14.08 -7.95 35.69
CA LYS A 361 13.40 -6.70 36.11
C LYS A 361 11.93 -6.49 35.71
N VAL A 362 11.31 -7.33 34.87
CA VAL A 362 9.96 -7.05 34.33
C VAL A 362 9.03 -8.26 34.42
N TYR A 363 9.08 -9.03 35.53
CA TYR A 363 8.13 -10.13 35.74
C TYR A 363 6.88 -9.76 36.56
N SER A 364 6.68 -8.50 36.98
CA SER A 364 5.48 -8.13 37.74
C SER A 364 4.31 -7.59 36.90
N THR A 365 4.47 -7.41 35.59
CA THR A 365 3.41 -6.85 34.71
C THR A 365 2.88 -7.88 33.69
N THR A 366 3.35 -9.13 33.77
CA THR A 366 3.27 -10.14 32.69
C THR A 366 2.06 -11.09 32.79
N SER A 367 0.92 -10.63 33.28
CA SER A 367 -0.35 -11.37 33.09
C SER A 367 -0.94 -11.14 31.68
N PHE A 368 -0.48 -10.09 30.97
CA PHE A 368 -1.00 -9.71 29.65
C PHE A 368 -0.42 -10.56 28.49
N PHE A 369 0.86 -10.96 28.56
CA PHE A 369 1.55 -11.59 27.43
C PHE A 369 1.34 -13.11 27.31
N LEU A 370 1.06 -13.82 28.41
CA LEU A 370 0.72 -15.26 28.38
C LEU A 370 -0.67 -15.51 27.75
N SER A 371 -1.58 -14.55 27.88
CA SER A 371 -2.88 -14.55 27.19
C SER A 371 -2.72 -14.43 25.67
N LEU A 372 -1.76 -13.62 25.20
CA LEU A 372 -1.52 -13.37 23.77
C LEU A 372 -1.12 -14.64 22.99
N ASN A 373 -0.26 -15.49 23.55
CA ASN A 373 0.13 -16.76 22.91
C ASN A 373 -1.02 -17.77 22.80
N THR A 374 -2.04 -17.64 23.65
CA THR A 374 -3.22 -18.51 23.61
C THR A 374 -4.26 -17.97 22.62
N PHE A 375 -4.38 -16.65 22.49
CA PHE A 375 -5.29 -15.99 21.54
C PHE A 375 -4.85 -16.16 20.08
N ILE A 376 -3.55 -16.15 19.80
CA ILE A 376 -2.99 -16.37 18.43
C ILE A 376 -3.30 -17.77 17.89
N SER A 377 -3.53 -18.77 18.76
CA SER A 377 -3.97 -20.11 18.34
C SER A 377 -5.47 -20.20 18.05
N ILE A 378 -6.28 -19.28 18.57
CA ILE A 378 -7.75 -19.28 18.38
C ILE A 378 -8.15 -18.52 17.11
N VAL A 379 -7.36 -17.53 16.67
CA VAL A 379 -7.63 -16.74 15.45
C VAL A 379 -7.14 -17.44 14.16
N ASN A 380 -6.51 -18.62 14.27
CA ASN A 380 -6.07 -19.44 13.12
C ASN A 380 -6.87 -20.75 12.95
N LEU A 381 -8.09 -20.81 13.48
CA LEU A 381 -9.14 -21.80 13.14
C LEU A 381 -10.33 -21.04 12.58
#